data_AF-A0A5E4X1B7-F1
#
_entry.id   AF-A0A5E4X1B7-F1
#
_cell.length_a   1.000
_cell.length_b   1.000
_cell.length_c   1.000
_cell.angle_alpha   90.00
_cell.angle_beta   90.00
_cell.angle_gamma   90.00
#
_symmetry.space_group_name_H-M   'P 1'
#
loop_
_entity.id
_entity.type
_entity.pdbx_description
1 polymer ?
#
loop_
_entity_poly.entity_id
_entity_poly.type
_entity_poly.pdbx_seq_one_letter_code
_entity_poly.pdbx_strand_id
1 'polypeptide(L)'
;MSDVTQTHEEKETLSVDVMLPGHEPRTTTALFTCTRKTLIEREGGRCFVCGGTEQDTGHPLEAHHSPIERSTANLIDWSRFAEDCRAGVWGARAQEFDWDGFLKGAQQMTVAGETVLHPDVTYLVPADPYLFIDDMTVNGMLLCKDHHIGKDEGIHAMPFPLWVAQKYAIEGYRFTPTEIIHHHEKETTK
;
A
#
# COMPACT_ATOMS: atom_id res chain seq x y z
N MET A 1 7.46 -5.54 35.15
CA MET A 1 6.75 -5.98 33.93
C MET A 1 5.29 -5.83 34.22
N SER A 2 4.57 -5.06 33.40
CA SER A 2 3.10 -5.06 33.40
C SER A 2 2.61 -6.49 33.19
N ASP A 3 1.57 -6.87 33.92
CA ASP A 3 0.96 -8.18 33.79
C ASP A 3 0.28 -8.28 32.42
N VAL A 4 0.85 -9.10 31.52
CA VAL A 4 0.35 -9.30 30.14
C VAL A 4 -1.02 -9.96 30.09
N THR A 5 -1.56 -10.41 31.23
CA THR A 5 -2.92 -10.96 31.31
C THR A 5 -4.01 -9.88 31.28
N GLN A 6 -3.64 -8.60 31.37
CA GLN A 6 -4.55 -7.45 31.23
C GLN A 6 -4.15 -6.59 30.03
N THR A 7 -5.09 -5.77 29.54
CA THR A 7 -4.77 -4.72 28.56
C THR A 7 -3.65 -3.85 29.11
N HIS A 8 -2.59 -3.69 28.34
CA HIS A 8 -1.47 -2.83 28.65
C HIS A 8 -1.17 -1.95 27.44
N GLU A 9 -0.62 -0.78 27.72
CA GLU A 9 -0.16 0.12 26.68
C GLU A 9 1.17 -0.39 26.14
N GLU A 10 1.24 -0.56 24.82
CA GLU A 10 2.49 -0.59 24.08
C GLU A 10 2.72 0.81 23.53
N LYS A 11 3.80 1.46 23.98
CA LYS A 11 4.17 2.80 23.55
C LYS A 11 5.61 2.80 23.09
N GLU A 12 5.80 3.08 21.81
CA GLU A 12 7.12 3.08 21.18
C GLU A 12 7.40 4.43 20.51
N THR A 13 8.69 4.78 20.43
CA THR A 13 9.17 5.88 19.60
C THR A 13 9.97 5.27 18.46
N LEU A 14 9.48 5.38 17.24
CA LEU A 14 10.14 4.88 16.05
C LEU A 14 10.88 6.01 15.34
N SER A 15 12.15 5.77 15.01
CA SER A 15 12.94 6.63 14.13
C SER A 15 13.33 5.83 12.91
N VAL A 16 12.91 6.28 11.73
CA VAL A 16 13.19 5.62 10.45
C VAL A 16 14.08 6.54 9.63
N ASP A 17 15.24 6.03 9.21
CA ASP A 17 16.19 6.73 8.35
C ASP A 17 16.37 5.92 7.05
N VAL A 18 15.86 6.45 5.94
CA VAL A 18 15.90 5.79 4.63
C VAL A 18 16.47 6.74 3.58
N MET A 19 17.47 6.25 2.86
CA MET A 19 18.00 6.92 1.66
C MET A 19 17.11 6.61 0.46
N LEU A 20 15.98 7.33 0.34
CA LEU A 20 15.10 7.19 -0.82
C LEU A 20 15.78 7.77 -2.07
N PRO A 21 15.76 7.04 -3.21
CA PRO A 21 16.28 7.59 -4.46
C PRO A 21 15.46 8.81 -4.89
N GLY A 22 16.10 9.75 -5.57
CA GLY A 22 15.40 10.87 -6.19
C GLY A 22 14.33 10.36 -7.15
N HIS A 23 13.16 10.99 -7.13
CA HIS A 23 12.03 10.62 -7.97
C HIS A 23 11.32 11.87 -8.50
N GLU A 24 10.53 11.70 -9.55
CA GLU A 24 9.78 12.80 -10.14
C GLU A 24 8.80 13.44 -9.13
N PRO A 25 8.61 14.76 -9.16
CA PRO A 25 7.61 15.45 -8.35
C PRO A 25 6.24 14.81 -8.50
N ARG A 26 5.49 14.75 -7.39
CA ARG A 26 4.14 14.22 -7.40
C ARG A 26 3.26 15.07 -8.31
N THR A 27 2.68 14.42 -9.31
CA THR A 27 1.62 14.97 -10.14
C THR A 27 0.42 14.02 -10.09
N THR A 28 -0.79 14.57 -10.24
CA THR A 28 -1.98 13.73 -10.39
C THR A 28 -2.11 13.39 -11.87
N THR A 29 -1.76 12.17 -12.25
CA THR A 29 -1.82 11.72 -13.64
C THR A 29 -3.27 11.45 -14.07
N ALA A 30 -3.50 11.47 -15.39
CA ALA A 30 -4.80 11.08 -15.94
C ALA A 30 -5.12 9.61 -15.65
N LEU A 31 -4.09 8.74 -15.68
CA LEU A 31 -4.20 7.34 -15.28
C LEU A 31 -4.70 7.22 -13.84
N PHE A 32 -4.01 7.84 -12.88
CA PHE A 32 -4.43 7.85 -11.47
C PHE A 32 -5.87 8.34 -11.29
N THR A 33 -6.23 9.44 -11.95
CA THR A 33 -7.58 10.03 -11.84
C THR A 33 -8.66 9.06 -12.35
N CYS A 34 -8.37 8.34 -13.43
CA CYS A 34 -9.29 7.37 -14.03
C CYS A 34 -9.40 6.10 -13.18
N THR A 35 -8.26 5.50 -12.84
CA THR A 35 -8.19 4.21 -12.15
C THR A 35 -8.62 4.34 -10.68
N ARG A 36 -8.42 5.49 -10.03
CA ARG A 36 -8.96 5.78 -8.69
C ARG A 36 -10.48 5.66 -8.64
N LYS A 37 -11.20 6.11 -9.68
CA LYS A 37 -12.67 5.96 -9.72
C LYS A 37 -13.07 4.49 -9.80
N THR A 38 -12.37 3.74 -10.65
CA THR A 38 -12.55 2.29 -10.78
C THR A 38 -12.27 1.57 -9.46
N LEU A 39 -11.21 1.95 -8.73
CA LEU A 39 -10.91 1.45 -7.40
C LEU A 39 -12.06 1.72 -6.42
N ILE A 40 -12.57 2.96 -6.38
CA ILE A 40 -13.69 3.33 -5.50
C ILE A 40 -14.92 2.48 -5.80
N GLU A 41 -15.30 2.35 -7.06
CA GLU A 41 -16.45 1.54 -7.48
C GLU A 41 -16.26 0.06 -7.10
N ARG A 42 -15.08 -0.48 -7.38
CA ARG A 42 -14.70 -1.88 -7.11
C ARG A 42 -14.79 -2.23 -5.63
N GLU A 43 -14.32 -1.35 -4.75
CA GLU A 43 -14.37 -1.56 -3.30
C GLU A 43 -15.72 -1.16 -2.67
N GLY A 44 -16.69 -0.74 -3.50
CA GLY A 44 -18.00 -0.29 -3.04
C GLY A 44 -17.96 1.01 -2.25
N GLY A 45 -16.93 1.84 -2.46
CA GLY A 45 -16.73 3.09 -1.75
C GLY A 45 -16.50 2.87 -0.25
N ARG A 46 -15.68 1.89 0.12
CA ARG A 46 -15.43 1.51 1.51
C ARG A 46 -13.95 1.39 1.83
N CYS A 47 -13.56 1.88 3.00
CA CYS A 47 -12.21 1.72 3.54
C CYS A 47 -11.86 0.23 3.69
N PHE A 48 -10.64 -0.15 3.31
CA PHE A 48 -10.13 -1.51 3.46
C PHE A 48 -10.09 -1.97 4.92
N VAL A 49 -9.81 -1.07 5.88
CA VAL A 49 -9.68 -1.42 7.30
C VAL A 49 -11.04 -1.50 7.97
N CYS A 50 -11.71 -0.36 8.17
CA CYS A 50 -12.98 -0.29 8.91
C CYS A 50 -14.24 -0.58 8.09
N GLY A 51 -14.17 -0.60 6.75
CA GLY A 51 -15.35 -0.74 5.90
C GLY A 51 -16.20 0.52 5.74
N GLY A 52 -15.82 1.64 6.38
CA GLY A 52 -16.58 2.90 6.37
C GLY A 52 -16.60 3.58 5.02
N THR A 53 -17.71 4.24 4.71
CA THR A 53 -17.86 5.10 3.54
C THR A 53 -17.39 6.53 3.81
N GLU A 54 -17.35 7.37 2.77
CA GLU A 54 -17.13 8.81 2.93
C GLU A 54 -18.13 9.46 3.90
N GLN A 55 -19.39 9.00 3.94
CA GLN A 55 -20.40 9.51 4.87
C GLN A 55 -20.08 9.11 6.32
N ASP A 56 -19.66 7.86 6.52
CA ASP A 56 -19.31 7.35 7.85
C ASP A 56 -18.11 8.11 8.44
N THR A 57 -17.10 8.39 7.61
CA THR A 57 -15.83 8.98 8.07
C THR A 57 -15.77 10.51 7.87
N GLY A 58 -16.80 11.12 7.29
CA GLY A 58 -16.87 12.57 7.06
C GLY A 58 -15.81 13.14 6.12
N HIS A 59 -15.15 12.29 5.33
CA HIS A 59 -14.07 12.68 4.42
C HIS A 59 -14.02 11.75 3.19
N PRO A 60 -13.73 12.28 1.98
CA PRO A 60 -13.54 11.44 0.81
C PRO A 60 -12.52 10.33 1.05
N LEU A 61 -12.82 9.13 0.56
CA LEU A 61 -11.87 8.01 0.60
C LEU A 61 -10.66 8.29 -0.30
N GLU A 62 -9.52 7.77 0.11
CA GLU A 62 -8.21 8.01 -0.45
C GLU A 62 -7.66 6.73 -1.09
N ALA A 63 -7.05 6.87 -2.26
CA ALA A 63 -6.35 5.76 -2.90
C ALA A 63 -4.89 5.78 -2.43
N HIS A 64 -4.50 4.72 -1.74
CA HIS A 64 -3.15 4.46 -1.26
C HIS A 64 -2.40 3.58 -2.26
N HIS A 65 -1.15 3.95 -2.55
CA HIS A 65 -0.25 3.19 -3.41
C HIS A 65 0.23 1.92 -2.68
N SER A 66 -0.25 0.74 -3.08
CA SER A 66 0.10 -0.54 -2.45
C SER A 66 0.13 -1.67 -3.49
N PRO A 67 1.20 -2.48 -3.55
CA PRO A 67 2.28 -2.57 -2.57
C PRO A 67 3.46 -1.61 -2.78
N ILE A 68 3.54 -0.94 -3.94
CA ILE A 68 4.68 -0.07 -4.26
C ILE A 68 4.30 1.38 -4.07
N GLU A 69 4.97 2.03 -3.11
CA GLU A 69 4.82 3.45 -2.84
C GLU A 69 5.34 4.30 -4.00
N ARG A 70 4.64 5.40 -4.27
CA ARG A 70 5.03 6.29 -5.37
C ARG A 70 6.45 6.86 -5.20
N SER A 71 6.85 7.19 -3.99
CA SER A 71 8.20 7.70 -3.69
C SER A 71 9.31 6.68 -3.90
N THR A 72 8.96 5.38 -3.93
CA THR A 72 9.91 4.27 -4.10
C THR A 72 10.04 3.82 -5.55
N ALA A 73 9.40 4.50 -6.52
CA ALA A 73 9.37 4.12 -7.93
C ALA A 73 10.75 3.71 -8.50
N ASN A 74 11.77 4.49 -8.15
CA ASN A 74 13.14 4.34 -8.65
C ASN A 74 14.00 3.39 -7.80
N LEU A 75 13.44 2.80 -6.75
CA LEU A 75 14.09 1.81 -5.88
C LEU A 75 13.80 0.36 -6.35
N ILE A 76 12.72 0.15 -7.11
CA ILE A 76 12.19 -1.19 -7.37
C ILE A 76 12.97 -1.92 -8.45
N ASP A 77 13.37 -3.16 -8.15
CA ASP A 77 13.70 -4.16 -9.16
C ASP A 77 12.40 -4.68 -9.79
N TRP A 78 12.05 -4.11 -10.93
CA TRP A 78 10.79 -4.43 -11.62
C TRP A 78 10.76 -5.85 -12.21
N SER A 79 11.93 -6.45 -12.49
CA SER A 79 11.99 -7.84 -12.94
C SER A 79 11.52 -8.76 -11.82
N ARG A 80 12.10 -8.58 -10.62
CA ARG A 80 11.75 -9.37 -9.44
C ARG A 80 10.30 -9.15 -9.02
N PHE A 81 9.85 -7.90 -9.01
CA PHE A 81 8.47 -7.59 -8.66
C PHE A 81 7.47 -8.22 -9.65
N ALA A 82 7.76 -8.18 -10.95
CA ALA A 82 6.93 -8.82 -11.96
C ALA A 82 6.85 -10.35 -11.79
N GLU A 83 7.92 -11.02 -11.35
CA GLU A 83 7.91 -12.45 -11.04
C GLU A 83 6.95 -12.78 -9.89
N ASP A 84 7.03 -12.03 -8.79
CA ASP A 84 6.13 -12.19 -7.64
C ASP A 84 4.66 -11.94 -8.03
N CYS A 85 4.41 -10.91 -8.83
CA CYS A 85 3.07 -10.62 -9.34
C CYS A 85 2.54 -11.75 -10.23
N ARG A 86 3.33 -12.26 -11.19
CA ARG A 86 2.94 -13.40 -12.04
C ARG A 86 2.68 -14.67 -11.22
N ALA A 87 3.41 -14.86 -10.11
CA ALA A 87 3.19 -15.95 -9.15
C ALA A 87 1.95 -15.76 -8.27
N GLY A 88 1.28 -14.60 -8.34
CA GLY A 88 0.07 -14.30 -7.58
C GLY A 88 0.31 -13.82 -6.15
N VAL A 89 1.56 -13.51 -5.77
CA VAL A 89 1.93 -13.04 -4.42
C VAL A 89 1.14 -11.78 -4.04
N TRP A 90 0.95 -10.88 -5.00
CA TRP A 90 0.26 -9.60 -4.83
C TRP A 90 -1.19 -9.61 -5.32
N GLY A 91 -1.78 -10.81 -5.49
CA GLY A 91 -3.17 -11.01 -5.87
C GLY A 91 -3.43 -10.98 -7.37
N ALA A 92 -4.65 -11.40 -7.74
CA ALA A 92 -5.03 -11.67 -9.13
C ALA A 92 -4.90 -10.46 -10.08
N ARG A 93 -5.15 -9.24 -9.61
CA ARG A 93 -5.06 -8.04 -10.46
C ARG A 93 -3.63 -7.68 -10.84
N ALA A 94 -2.71 -7.78 -9.88
CA ALA A 94 -1.29 -7.65 -10.18
C ALA A 94 -0.80 -8.81 -11.05
N GLN A 95 -1.35 -10.01 -10.88
CA GLN A 95 -1.04 -11.17 -11.71
C GLN A 95 -1.50 -11.00 -13.18
N GLU A 96 -2.68 -10.43 -13.39
CA GLU A 96 -3.27 -10.19 -14.72
C GLU A 96 -2.74 -8.94 -15.43
N PHE A 97 -1.94 -8.12 -14.75
CA PHE A 97 -1.32 -6.93 -15.33
C PHE A 97 -0.44 -7.31 -16.53
N ASP A 98 -0.43 -6.48 -17.58
CA ASP A 98 0.37 -6.70 -18.79
C ASP A 98 1.86 -6.40 -18.51
N TRP A 99 2.53 -7.34 -17.81
CA TRP A 99 3.94 -7.22 -17.45
C TRP A 99 4.86 -7.20 -18.67
N ASP A 100 4.51 -7.92 -19.73
CA ASP A 100 5.32 -7.98 -20.95
C ASP A 100 5.23 -6.67 -21.72
N GLY A 101 4.03 -6.07 -21.80
CA GLY A 101 3.83 -4.72 -22.32
C GLY A 101 4.49 -3.64 -21.47
N PHE A 102 4.39 -3.74 -20.14
CA PHE A 102 4.99 -2.81 -19.20
C PHE A 102 6.52 -2.80 -19.26
N LEU A 103 7.14 -3.98 -19.40
CA LEU A 103 8.60 -4.12 -19.51
C LEU A 103 9.10 -3.95 -20.95
N LYS A 104 8.21 -3.70 -21.92
CA LYS A 104 8.59 -3.50 -23.31
C LYS A 104 9.41 -2.21 -23.45
N GLY A 105 10.65 -2.36 -23.94
CA GLY A 105 11.57 -1.23 -24.09
C GLY A 105 12.20 -0.79 -22.76
N ALA A 106 12.07 -1.60 -21.70
CA ALA A 106 12.79 -1.38 -20.46
C ALA A 106 14.30 -1.34 -20.68
N GLN A 107 14.98 -0.50 -19.92
CA GLN A 107 16.43 -0.43 -19.90
C GLN A 107 16.99 -1.52 -18.99
N GLN A 108 17.97 -2.25 -19.48
CA GLN A 108 18.71 -3.20 -18.66
C GLN A 108 19.80 -2.47 -17.88
N MET A 109 19.77 -2.62 -16.56
CA MET A 109 20.77 -2.07 -15.65
C MET A 109 21.55 -3.22 -15.01
N THR A 110 22.85 -3.00 -14.78
CA THR A 110 23.69 -3.96 -14.06
C THR A 110 24.38 -3.24 -12.90
N VAL A 111 24.18 -3.75 -11.70
CA VAL A 111 24.95 -3.37 -10.52
C VAL A 111 26.08 -4.37 -10.38
N ALA A 112 27.31 -3.86 -10.39
CA ALA A 112 28.50 -4.68 -10.24
C ALA A 112 28.47 -5.40 -8.88
N GLY A 113 28.77 -6.69 -8.90
CA GLY A 113 28.88 -7.50 -7.72
C GLY A 113 30.09 -7.12 -6.88
N GLU A 114 29.95 -7.19 -5.57
CA GLU A 114 31.04 -6.94 -4.63
C GLU A 114 31.89 -8.19 -4.37
N THR A 115 31.26 -9.37 -4.43
CA THR A 115 31.89 -10.65 -4.06
C THR A 115 31.31 -11.81 -4.86
N VAL A 116 31.89 -13.01 -4.75
CA VAL A 116 31.32 -14.22 -5.36
C VAL A 116 29.93 -14.56 -4.80
N LEU A 117 29.64 -14.18 -3.55
CA LEU A 117 28.32 -14.37 -2.94
C LEU A 117 27.34 -13.24 -3.28
N HIS A 118 27.85 -12.10 -3.74
CA HIS A 118 27.09 -10.95 -4.23
C HIS A 118 27.52 -10.64 -5.67
N PRO A 119 27.15 -11.51 -6.64
CA PRO A 119 27.55 -11.35 -8.03
C PRO A 119 26.82 -10.16 -8.67
N ASP A 120 27.20 -9.84 -9.91
CA ASP A 120 26.51 -8.84 -10.71
C ASP A 120 25.00 -9.10 -10.73
N VAL A 121 24.21 -8.09 -10.38
CA VAL A 121 22.75 -8.14 -10.44
C VAL A 121 22.29 -7.34 -11.63
N THR A 122 21.53 -7.98 -12.51
CA THR A 122 20.90 -7.33 -13.66
C THR A 122 19.41 -7.25 -13.46
N TYR A 123 18.84 -6.05 -13.65
CA TYR A 123 17.41 -5.79 -13.52
C TYR A 123 16.91 -4.87 -14.63
N LEU A 124 15.60 -4.82 -14.80
CA LEU A 124 14.94 -3.99 -15.80
C LEU A 124 14.37 -2.72 -15.15
N VAL A 125 14.55 -1.59 -15.80
CA VAL A 125 13.90 -0.32 -15.48
C VAL A 125 12.89 -0.02 -16.59
N PRO A 126 11.57 -0.02 -16.31
CA PRO A 126 10.55 0.27 -17.30
C PRO A 126 10.73 1.69 -17.84
N ALA A 127 10.31 1.90 -19.10
CA ALA A 127 10.37 3.22 -19.72
C ALA A 127 9.56 4.27 -18.94
N ASP A 128 8.46 3.84 -18.32
CA ASP A 128 7.67 4.65 -17.39
C ASP A 128 7.13 3.79 -16.24
N PRO A 129 7.75 3.83 -15.04
CA PRO A 129 7.27 3.06 -13.89
C PRO A 129 5.87 3.51 -13.41
N TYR A 130 5.44 4.74 -13.75
CA TYR A 130 4.15 5.26 -13.32
C TYR A 130 2.96 4.61 -14.02
N LEU A 131 3.18 3.86 -15.10
CA LEU A 131 2.15 3.03 -15.72
C LEU A 131 1.64 1.92 -14.78
N PHE A 132 2.49 1.43 -13.87
CA PHE A 132 2.06 0.53 -12.80
C PHE A 132 1.69 1.33 -11.54
N ILE A 133 2.56 2.25 -11.11
CA ILE A 133 2.43 2.92 -9.81
C ILE A 133 1.11 3.70 -9.72
N ASP A 134 0.75 4.46 -10.76
CA ASP A 134 -0.47 5.27 -10.76
C ASP A 134 -1.71 4.49 -11.23
N ASP A 135 -1.57 3.22 -11.60
CA ASP A 135 -2.73 2.37 -11.89
C ASP A 135 -3.31 1.81 -10.59
N MET A 136 -4.29 2.52 -10.05
CA MET A 136 -4.99 2.14 -8.82
C MET A 136 -5.85 0.89 -8.95
N THR A 137 -6.00 0.33 -10.16
CA THR A 137 -6.65 -0.98 -10.32
C THR A 137 -5.74 -2.14 -9.93
N VAL A 138 -4.41 -1.95 -9.99
CA VAL A 138 -3.42 -2.99 -9.64
C VAL A 138 -2.53 -2.61 -8.46
N ASN A 139 -2.27 -1.32 -8.23
CA ASN A 139 -1.42 -0.79 -7.16
C ASN A 139 -2.20 0.09 -6.16
N GLY A 140 -3.51 -0.11 -6.06
CA GLY A 140 -4.41 0.75 -5.27
C GLY A 140 -5.11 0.02 -4.13
N MET A 141 -5.04 0.62 -2.95
CA MET A 141 -5.82 0.26 -1.76
C MET A 141 -6.68 1.44 -1.33
N LEU A 142 -7.99 1.22 -1.13
CA LEU A 142 -8.90 2.29 -0.73
C LEU A 142 -8.95 2.42 0.79
N LEU A 143 -8.70 3.61 1.32
CA LEU A 143 -8.65 3.87 2.76
C LEU A 143 -9.45 5.13 3.11
N CYS A 144 -10.00 5.18 4.33
CA CYS A 144 -10.42 6.46 4.88
C CYS A 144 -9.20 7.26 5.34
N LYS A 145 -9.40 8.55 5.59
CA LYS A 145 -8.33 9.46 6.01
C LYS A 145 -7.58 8.97 7.25
N ASP A 146 -8.31 8.47 8.24
CA ASP A 146 -7.75 7.99 9.51
C ASP A 146 -6.84 6.79 9.26
N HIS A 147 -7.34 5.74 8.58
CA HIS A 147 -6.53 4.56 8.27
C HIS A 147 -5.43 4.79 7.21
N HIS A 148 -5.45 5.91 6.50
CA HIS A 148 -4.39 6.28 5.56
C HIS A 148 -3.30 7.13 6.24
N ILE A 149 -3.65 8.33 6.69
CA ILE A 149 -2.72 9.36 7.20
C ILE A 149 -2.97 9.72 8.66
N GLY A 150 -3.94 9.08 9.32
CA GLY A 150 -4.26 9.29 10.72
C GLY A 150 -3.06 9.04 11.62
N LYS A 151 -2.88 9.93 12.59
CA LYS A 151 -1.80 9.81 13.54
C LYS A 151 -2.13 8.68 14.51
N ASP A 152 -1.19 7.75 14.69
CA ASP A 152 -1.34 6.60 15.60
C ASP A 152 -2.44 5.60 15.16
N GLU A 153 -2.83 5.58 13.89
CA GLU A 153 -3.82 4.62 13.35
C GLU A 153 -3.62 4.34 11.84
N GLY A 154 -3.04 5.28 11.09
CA GLY A 154 -2.86 5.19 9.64
C GLY A 154 -1.66 4.35 9.20
N ILE A 155 -1.73 3.86 7.96
CA ILE A 155 -0.73 2.96 7.36
C ILE A 155 0.67 3.58 7.27
N HIS A 156 0.76 4.91 7.16
CA HIS A 156 2.04 5.63 7.09
C HIS A 156 2.71 5.85 8.46
N ALA A 157 2.01 5.57 9.56
CA ALA A 157 2.48 5.81 10.92
C ALA A 157 2.56 4.55 11.78
N MET A 158 1.61 3.63 11.60
CA MET A 158 1.45 2.44 12.42
C MET A 158 2.28 1.27 11.85
N PRO A 159 3.07 0.54 12.68
CA PRO A 159 3.71 -0.69 12.25
C PRO A 159 2.71 -1.66 11.62
N PHE A 160 3.08 -2.23 10.46
CA PHE A 160 2.17 -3.04 9.65
C PHE A 160 1.38 -4.12 10.44
N PRO A 161 1.97 -4.88 11.39
CA PRO A 161 1.20 -5.86 12.17
C PRO A 161 0.08 -5.23 13.00
N LEU A 162 0.33 -4.07 13.62
CA LEU A 162 -0.66 -3.32 14.39
C LEU A 162 -1.69 -2.67 13.48
N TRP A 163 -1.27 -2.15 12.32
CA TRP A 163 -2.18 -1.58 11.34
C TRP A 163 -3.19 -2.61 10.82
N VAL A 164 -2.71 -3.81 10.44
CA VAL A 164 -3.59 -4.91 10.01
C VAL A 164 -4.47 -5.41 11.16
N ALA A 165 -4.01 -5.39 12.40
CA ALA A 165 -4.81 -5.82 13.55
C ALA A 165 -6.09 -5.00 13.71
N GLN A 166 -6.07 -3.69 13.41
CA GLN A 166 -7.26 -2.82 13.50
C GLN A 166 -8.44 -3.36 12.67
N LYS A 167 -8.17 -3.93 11.50
CA LYS A 167 -9.19 -4.50 10.59
C LYS A 167 -9.98 -5.66 11.21
N TYR A 168 -9.36 -6.38 12.13
CA TYR A 168 -9.91 -7.61 12.72
C TYR A 168 -10.08 -7.51 14.24
N ALA A 169 -9.79 -6.33 14.81
CA ALA A 169 -9.89 -6.08 16.23
C ALA A 169 -11.36 -6.19 16.67
N ILE A 170 -11.58 -6.24 17.98
CA ILE A 170 -12.94 -6.37 18.53
C ILE A 170 -13.65 -5.02 18.39
N GLU A 171 -14.91 -5.03 17.94
CA GLU A 171 -15.76 -3.84 17.89
C GLU A 171 -15.79 -3.11 19.24
N GLY A 172 -15.63 -1.78 19.23
CA GLY A 172 -15.61 -0.94 20.42
C GLY A 172 -14.31 -1.02 21.24
N TYR A 173 -13.30 -1.78 20.79
CA TYR A 173 -12.00 -1.80 21.44
C TYR A 173 -11.31 -0.44 21.31
N ARG A 174 -10.82 0.11 22.42
CA ARG A 174 -9.97 1.30 22.40
C ARG A 174 -8.57 0.90 21.97
N PHE A 175 -8.28 1.04 20.68
CA PHE A 175 -7.01 0.60 20.09
C PHE A 175 -5.87 1.55 20.43
N THR A 176 -6.13 2.86 20.34
CA THR A 176 -5.23 3.93 20.78
C THR A 176 -5.98 4.94 21.64
N PRO A 177 -5.32 5.95 22.22
CA PRO A 177 -6.03 7.02 22.93
C PRO A 177 -7.05 7.76 22.05
N THR A 178 -6.84 7.79 20.73
CA THR A 178 -7.69 8.50 19.75
C THR A 178 -8.62 7.57 18.97
N GLU A 179 -8.30 6.28 18.85
CA GLU A 179 -9.08 5.34 18.04
C GLU A 179 -9.91 4.36 18.89
N ILE A 180 -11.18 4.25 18.53
CA ILE A 180 -12.07 3.18 18.97
C ILE A 180 -12.48 2.39 17.73
N ILE A 181 -12.20 1.09 17.74
CA ILE A 181 -12.46 0.22 16.60
C ILE A 181 -13.95 0.22 16.26
N HIS A 182 -14.25 0.57 15.01
CA HIS A 182 -15.57 0.49 14.42
C HIS A 182 -15.54 -0.27 13.09
N HIS A 183 -16.38 -1.29 12.96
CA HIS A 183 -16.63 -1.99 11.71
C HIS A 183 -17.94 -1.49 11.11
N HIS A 184 -17.83 -0.85 9.96
CA HIS A 184 -19.00 -0.46 9.19
C HIS A 184 -19.44 -1.67 8.36
N GLU A 185 -20.59 -2.22 8.73
CA GLU A 185 -21.14 -3.38 8.03
C GLU A 185 -21.32 -3.07 6.53
N LYS A 186 -20.93 -4.03 5.69
CA LYS A 186 -21.44 -4.08 4.32
C LYS A 186 -22.90 -4.46 4.47
N GLU A 187 -23.82 -3.68 3.94
CA GLU A 187 -25.20 -4.16 3.73
C GLU A 187 -25.08 -5.49 2.97
N THR A 188 -25.32 -6.59 3.68
CA THR A 188 -25.43 -7.89 3.06
C THR A 188 -26.76 -7.84 2.34
N THR A 189 -26.71 -7.59 1.03
CA THR A 189 -27.85 -7.82 0.17
C THR A 189 -28.23 -9.28 0.36
N LYS A 190 -29.35 -9.51 1.04
CA LYS A 190 -30.02 -10.81 1.10
C LYS A 190 -30.56 -11.17 -0.27
#